data_AF-A0A915DN13-F1
#
_entry.id   AF-A0A915DN13-F1
#
_cell.length_a   1.000
_cell.length_b   1.000
_cell.length_c   1.000
_cell.angle_alpha   90.00
_cell.angle_beta   90.00
_cell.angle_gamma   90.00
#
_symmetry.space_group_name_H-M   'P 1'
#
loop_
_entity.id
_entity.type
_entity.pdbx_description
1 polymer ?
#
loop_
_entity_poly.entity_id
_entity_poly.type
_entity_poly.pdbx_seq_one_letter_code
_entity_poly.pdbx_strand_id
1 'polypeptide(L)'
;MGSTKLRSALQTLQGGFTKSVVLVSKQYTPTVMSMLQMCLTTTLFFGSFLIPYMTPQGDNVQYDHVFWMYVFVLIATNLVFMMWGRADPAKWTAIT
;
A
#
# COMPACT_ATOMS: atom_id res chain seq x y z
N MET A 1 -20.30 20.75 -12.35
CA MET A 1 -20.01 19.38 -12.85
C MET A 1 -18.51 19.03 -12.87
N GLY A 2 -17.60 19.84 -12.29
CA GLY A 2 -16.15 19.58 -12.28
C GLY A 2 -15.57 19.00 -10.96
N SER A 3 -16.30 19.10 -9.85
CA SER A 3 -15.80 18.67 -8.53
C SER A 3 -15.86 17.15 -8.31
N THR A 4 -16.82 16.44 -8.90
CA THR A 4 -16.97 14.99 -8.73
C THR A 4 -15.89 14.20 -9.49
N LYS A 5 -15.53 14.66 -10.70
CA LYS A 5 -14.43 14.04 -11.49
C LYS A 5 -13.07 14.30 -10.86
N LEU A 6 -12.86 15.49 -10.28
CA LEU A 6 -11.62 15.81 -9.55
C LEU A 6 -11.48 14.94 -8.28
N ARG A 7 -12.57 14.72 -7.54
CA ARG A 7 -12.61 13.81 -6.38
C ARG A 7 -12.37 12.35 -6.79
N SER A 8 -12.94 11.92 -7.92
CA SER A 8 -12.68 10.60 -8.51
C SER A 8 -11.23 10.43 -8.97
N ALA A 9 -10.63 11.47 -9.54
CA ALA A 9 -9.24 11.46 -10.00
C ALA A 9 -8.24 11.44 -8.82
N LEU A 10 -8.52 12.21 -7.77
CA LEU A 10 -7.75 12.16 -6.51
C LEU A 10 -7.84 10.78 -5.86
N GLN A 11 -9.00 10.14 -5.92
CA GLN A 11 -9.16 8.76 -5.44
C GLN A 11 -8.45 7.71 -6.32
N THR A 12 -8.22 7.96 -7.62
CA THR A 12 -7.39 7.08 -8.46
C THR A 12 -5.89 7.26 -8.19
N LEU A 13 -5.46 8.47 -7.79
CA LEU A 13 -4.08 8.72 -7.37
C LEU A 13 -3.75 8.02 -6.03
N GLN A 14 -4.76 7.81 -5.18
CA GLN A 14 -4.61 7.19 -3.85
C GLN A 14 -4.51 5.64 -3.87
N GLY A 15 -4.25 5.04 -5.04
CA GLY A 15 -3.77 3.67 -5.18
C GLY A 15 -4.85 2.64 -5.51
N GLY A 16 -4.53 1.75 -6.47
CA GLY A 16 -5.35 0.60 -6.84
C GLY A 16 -5.65 -0.35 -5.67
N PHE A 17 -4.77 -0.39 -4.66
CA PHE A 17 -4.97 -1.18 -3.43
C PHE A 17 -6.16 -0.68 -2.59
N THR A 18 -6.36 0.64 -2.48
CA THR A 18 -7.51 1.21 -1.77
C THR A 18 -8.81 0.83 -2.47
N LYS A 19 -8.78 0.77 -3.81
CA LYS A 19 -9.95 0.39 -4.62
C LYS A 19 -10.25 -1.11 -4.53
N SER A 20 -9.24 -1.99 -4.60
CA SER A 20 -9.44 -3.44 -4.47
C SER A 20 -9.99 -3.82 -3.10
N VAL A 21 -9.57 -3.14 -2.05
CA VAL A 21 -10.01 -3.40 -0.67
C VAL A 21 -11.47 -3.06 -0.48
N VAL A 22 -11.93 -1.92 -1.01
CA VAL A 22 -13.35 -1.54 -0.97
C VAL A 22 -14.19 -2.56 -1.73
N LEU A 23 -13.71 -3.05 -2.89
CA LEU A 23 -14.40 -4.08 -3.68
C LEU A 23 -14.50 -5.43 -2.95
N VAL A 24 -13.45 -5.82 -2.22
CA VAL A 24 -13.43 -7.08 -1.44
C VAL A 24 -14.29 -7.02 -0.19
N SER A 25 -14.35 -5.87 0.49
CA SER A 25 -14.88 -5.75 1.86
C SER A 25 -16.31 -5.21 1.95
N LYS A 26 -16.84 -4.58 0.88
CA LYS A 26 -18.21 -4.03 0.79
C LYS A 26 -18.69 -3.30 2.05
N GLN A 27 -19.41 -3.99 2.94
CA GLN A 27 -20.02 -3.43 4.16
C GLN A 27 -19.01 -3.25 5.31
N TYR A 28 -17.89 -3.97 5.28
CA TYR A 28 -16.85 -3.97 6.32
C TYR A 28 -15.61 -3.17 5.91
N THR A 29 -15.72 -2.38 4.85
CA THR A 29 -14.67 -1.49 4.35
C THR A 29 -13.99 -0.63 5.42
N PRO A 30 -14.68 0.06 6.35
CA PRO A 30 -13.99 0.90 7.32
C PRO A 30 -13.03 0.12 8.23
N THR A 31 -13.36 -1.13 8.58
CA THR A 31 -12.53 -1.99 9.42
C THR A 31 -11.32 -2.55 8.67
N VAL A 32 -11.50 -2.98 7.42
CA VAL A 32 -10.38 -3.49 6.61
C VAL A 32 -9.43 -2.36 6.22
N MET A 33 -9.95 -1.17 5.93
CA MET A 33 -9.15 0.02 5.64
C MET A 33 -8.33 0.47 6.85
N SER A 34 -8.86 0.39 8.08
CA SER A 34 -8.09 0.74 9.28
C SER A 34 -6.93 -0.24 9.52
N MET A 35 -7.14 -1.54 9.30
CA MET A 35 -6.07 -2.54 9.39
C MET A 35 -4.96 -2.28 8.38
N LEU A 36 -5.30 -1.92 7.13
CA LEU A 36 -4.30 -1.55 6.12
C LEU A 36 -3.56 -0.29 6.51
N GLN A 37 -4.26 0.72 7.03
CA GLN A 37 -3.63 1.92 7.51
C GLN A 37 -2.63 1.60 8.64
N MET A 38 -2.97 0.70 9.56
CA MET A 38 -2.02 0.25 10.58
C MET A 38 -0.78 -0.37 9.93
N CYS A 39 -0.92 -1.27 8.95
CA CYS A 39 0.21 -1.86 8.24
C CYS A 39 1.09 -0.81 7.53
N LEU A 40 0.48 0.18 6.87
CA LEU A 40 1.21 1.26 6.19
C LEU A 40 2.02 2.09 7.19
N THR A 41 1.39 2.46 8.31
CA THR A 41 2.04 3.30 9.32
C THR A 41 3.16 2.55 10.04
N THR A 42 2.99 1.24 10.30
CA THR A 42 4.05 0.37 10.83
C THR A 42 5.23 0.25 9.88
N THR A 43 4.99 0.12 8.57
CA THR A 43 6.07 0.05 7.56
C THR A 43 6.85 1.37 7.49
N LEU A 44 6.16 2.51 7.54
CA LEU A 44 6.79 3.83 7.63
C LEU A 44 7.63 4.00 8.90
N PHE A 45 7.11 3.50 10.03
CA PHE A 45 7.83 3.51 11.30
C PHE A 45 9.13 2.71 11.21
N PHE A 46 9.08 1.48 10.72
CA PHE A 46 10.29 0.67 10.51
C PHE A 46 11.25 1.27 9.49
N GLY A 47 10.75 1.89 8.42
CA GLY A 47 11.57 2.60 7.45
C GLY A 47 12.41 3.72 8.08
N SER A 48 11.83 4.49 8.99
CA SER A 48 12.52 5.57 9.70
C SER A 48 13.66 5.09 10.60
N PHE A 49 13.62 3.84 11.08
CA PHE A 49 14.73 3.24 11.85
C PHE A 49 15.74 2.50 10.96
N LEU A 50 15.29 1.93 9.84
CA LEU A 50 16.14 1.17 8.94
C LEU A 50 17.17 2.06 8.22
N ILE A 51 16.77 3.26 7.80
CA ILE A 51 17.64 4.21 7.10
C ILE A 51 18.86 4.61 7.96
N PRO A 52 18.71 5.16 9.18
CA PRO A 52 19.85 5.55 10.00
C PRO A 52 20.71 4.36 10.45
N TYR A 53 20.15 3.15 10.51
CA TYR A 53 20.93 1.94 10.79
C TYR A 53 21.80 1.50 9.59
N MET A 54 21.30 1.65 8.35
CA MET A 54 22.05 1.29 7.13
C MET A 54 23.03 2.37 6.66
N THR A 55 22.88 3.62 7.11
CA THR A 55 23.78 4.73 6.75
C THR A 55 24.55 5.31 7.96
N PRO A 56 25.33 4.51 8.71
CA PRO A 56 26.08 5.02 9.86
C PRO A 56 27.25 5.92 9.48
N GLN A 57 27.75 5.84 8.24
CA GLN A 57 28.89 6.64 7.77
C GLN A 57 28.49 7.78 6.83
N GLY A 58 27.21 7.87 6.44
CA GLY A 58 26.68 8.96 5.61
C GLY A 58 27.24 9.01 4.18
N ASP A 59 27.80 7.90 3.69
CA ASP A 59 28.40 7.85 2.35
C ASP A 59 27.33 7.63 1.25
N ASN A 60 27.53 8.26 0.09
CA ASN A 60 26.56 8.25 -1.01
C ASN A 60 26.30 6.82 -1.54
N VAL A 61 27.32 5.95 -1.49
CA VAL A 61 27.22 4.55 -1.92
C VAL A 61 26.23 3.75 -1.04
N GLN A 62 26.10 4.11 0.25
CA GLN A 62 25.15 3.44 1.17
C GLN A 62 23.71 3.82 0.82
N TYR A 63 23.46 5.07 0.42
CA TYR A 63 22.14 5.53 -0.01
C TYR A 63 21.70 4.87 -1.31
N ASP A 64 22.61 4.63 -2.26
CA ASP A 64 22.30 3.88 -3.49
C ASP A 64 21.82 2.45 -3.18
N HIS A 65 22.47 1.77 -2.23
CA HIS A 65 22.08 0.42 -1.82
C HIS A 65 20.72 0.40 -1.10
N VAL A 66 20.44 1.41 -0.26
CA VAL A 66 19.12 1.58 0.38
C VAL A 66 18.04 1.80 -0.68
N PHE A 67 18.31 2.63 -1.69
CA PHE A 67 17.37 2.90 -2.78
C PHE A 67 17.04 1.62 -3.57
N TRP A 68 18.05 0.84 -3.96
CA TRP A 68 17.83 -0.43 -4.65
C TRP A 68 17.06 -1.45 -3.81
N MET A 69 17.29 -1.50 -2.49
CA MET A 69 16.51 -2.33 -1.57
C MET A 69 15.03 -1.90 -1.55
N TYR A 70 14.73 -0.60 -1.47
CA TYR A 70 13.35 -0.11 -1.54
C TYR A 70 12.68 -0.43 -2.89
N VAL A 71 13.40 -0.29 -4.00
CA VAL A 71 12.91 -0.65 -5.34
C VAL A 71 12.55 -2.14 -5.40
N PHE A 72 13.42 -3.02 -4.85
CA PHE A 72 13.14 -4.45 -4.81
C PHE A 72 11.91 -4.79 -3.97
N VAL A 73 11.79 -4.21 -2.77
CA VAL A 73 10.62 -4.41 -1.89
C VAL A 73 9.34 -3.90 -2.56
N LEU A 74 9.40 -2.77 -3.27
CA LEU A 74 8.28 -2.22 -4.01
C LEU A 74 7.83 -3.17 -5.13
N ILE A 75 8.78 -3.67 -5.94
CA ILE A 75 8.48 -4.62 -7.02
C ILE A 75 7.90 -5.92 -6.44
N ALA A 76 8.52 -6.49 -5.42
CA ALA A 76 8.05 -7.72 -4.78
C ALA A 76 6.62 -7.57 -4.24
N THR A 77 6.32 -6.47 -3.55
CA THR A 77 4.98 -6.22 -2.99
C THR A 77 3.95 -6.04 -4.10
N ASN A 78 4.30 -5.35 -5.19
CA ASN A 78 3.40 -5.20 -6.35
C ASN A 78 3.17 -6.54 -7.07
N LEU A 79 4.19 -7.41 -7.17
CA LEU A 79 4.05 -8.75 -7.74
C LEU A 79 3.14 -9.64 -6.89
N VAL A 80 3.31 -9.61 -5.56
CA VAL A 80 2.44 -10.31 -4.62
C VAL A 80 1.00 -9.81 -4.75
N PHE A 81 0.79 -8.50 -4.87
CA PHE A 81 -0.53 -7.92 -5.07
C PHE A 81 -1.16 -8.33 -6.41
N MET A 82 -0.39 -8.42 -7.50
CA MET A 82 -0.89 -8.91 -8.78
C MET A 82 -1.23 -10.41 -8.75
N MET A 83 -0.47 -11.23 -8.02
CA MET A 83 -0.71 -12.67 -7.93
C MET A 83 -1.91 -13.00 -7.03
N TRP A 84 -2.07 -12.29 -5.91
CA TRP A 84 -3.12 -12.55 -4.92
C TRP A 84 -4.35 -11.65 -5.03
N GLY A 85 -4.27 -10.58 -5.82
CA GLY A 85 -5.35 -9.63 -6.02
C GLY A 85 -6.53 -10.24 -6.76
N ARG A 86 -7.41 -10.95 -6.05
CA ARG A 86 -8.72 -11.33 -6.58
C ARG A 86 -9.67 -10.15 -6.43
N ALA A 87 -10.22 -9.71 -7.56
CA ALA A 87 -11.30 -8.72 -7.60
C ALA A 87 -12.68 -9.31 -7.26
N ASP A 88 -12.73 -10.60 -6.91
CA ASP A 88 -13.96 -11.26 -6.48
C ASP A 88 -14.36 -10.77 -5.08
N PRO A 89 -15.64 -10.45 -4.86
CA PRO A 89 -16.13 -10.13 -3.53
C PRO A 89 -15.89 -11.34 -2.61
N ALA A 90 -15.27 -11.09 -1.46
CA ALA A 90 -14.87 -12.18 -0.59
C ALA A 90 -16.10 -12.95 -0.08
N LYS A 91 -16.01 -14.28 0.02
CA LYS A 91 -17.14 -15.17 0.35
C LYS A 91 -17.87 -14.83 1.66
N TRP A 92 -17.20 -14.15 2.59
CA TRP A 92 -17.77 -13.67 3.85
C TRP A 92 -18.63 -12.39 3.71
N THR A 93 -18.55 -11.70 2.57
CA THR A 93 -19.49 -10.63 2.16
C THR A 93 -20.64 -11.14 1.30
N ALA A 94 -20.62 -12.43 0.92
CA ALA A 94 -21.75 -13.11 0.33
C ALA A 94 -22.61 -13.66 1.48
N ILE A 95 -23.52 -12.83 1.97
CA ILE A 95 -24.63 -13.33 2.80
C ILE A 95 -25.86 -13.36 1.88
N THR A 96 -26.55 -14.49 1.97
CA THR A 96 -27.94 -14.83 1.60
C THR A 96 -28.83 -13.68 1.15
#